data_AF-A0A9D1Q319-F1
#
_entry.id   AF-A0A9D1Q319-F1
#
_cell.length_a   1.000
_cell.length_b   1.000
_cell.length_c   1.000
_cell.angle_alpha   90.00
_cell.angle_beta   90.00
_cell.angle_gamma   90.00
#
_symmetry.space_group_name_H-M   'P 1'
#
loop_
_entity.id
_entity.type
_entity.pdbx_description
1 polymer ?
#
loop_
_entity_poly.entity_id
_entity_poly.type
_entity_poly.pdbx_seq_one_letter_code
_entity_poly.pdbx_strand_id
1 'polypeptide(L)'
;MKNNKELISEIIKDIKHDMTDEEILALLAGSKISVNPAKEAKGKVSFGQRAADAIAKFAGSWAFIGSFVGVLLLWMILNICLAANAFDPYPFILLNLVLSCVAAIQAPLIMMSQNRQEEKDRQRAENDYKVNLKTEILIEDLYKKVNRILARQEAIQKSMEGREYIDRDEEKLQKAEKNDKLK
;
A
#
# COMPACT_ATOMS: atom_id res chain seq x y z
N MET A 1 -45.77 -1.49 26.15
CA MET A 1 -45.02 -1.92 24.94
C MET A 1 -44.28 -0.68 24.43
N LYS A 2 -42.98 -0.55 24.71
CA LYS A 2 -42.20 0.63 24.34
C LYS A 2 -42.11 0.74 22.81
N ASN A 3 -42.33 1.95 22.30
CA ASN A 3 -42.49 2.24 20.88
C ASN A 3 -41.13 2.14 20.18
N ASN A 4 -41.07 1.47 19.02
CA ASN A 4 -39.83 1.12 18.32
C ASN A 4 -38.91 2.33 18.02
N LYS A 5 -39.47 3.54 17.99
CA LYS A 5 -38.72 4.80 17.81
C LYS A 5 -37.89 5.20 19.03
N GLU A 6 -38.30 4.86 20.24
CA GLU A 6 -37.50 5.12 21.46
C GLU A 6 -36.31 4.18 21.54
N LEU A 7 -36.50 2.89 21.21
CA LEU A 7 -35.41 1.91 21.16
C LEU A 7 -34.34 2.27 20.12
N ILE A 8 -34.75 2.75 18.94
CA ILE A 8 -33.80 3.21 17.92
C ILE A 8 -33.08 4.49 18.35
N SER A 9 -33.77 5.41 19.05
CA SER A 9 -33.15 6.62 19.60
C SER A 9 -32.18 6.32 20.75
N GLU A 10 -32.42 5.28 21.53
CA GLU A 10 -31.59 4.85 22.66
C GLU A 10 -30.34 4.12 22.14
N ILE A 11 -30.49 3.26 21.13
CA ILE A 11 -29.38 2.58 20.45
C ILE A 11 -28.49 3.57 19.68
N ILE A 12 -29.06 4.59 19.03
CA ILE A 12 -28.28 5.65 18.34
C ILE A 12 -27.58 6.57 19.35
N LYS A 13 -28.10 6.72 20.58
CA LYS A 13 -27.43 7.46 21.66
C LYS A 13 -26.25 6.69 22.24
N ASP A 14 -26.35 5.37 22.38
CA ASP A 14 -25.26 4.51 22.87
C ASP A 14 -24.14 4.31 21.83
N ILE A 15 -24.49 4.17 20.54
CA ILE A 15 -23.48 3.96 19.47
C ILE A 15 -22.64 5.22 19.20
N LYS A 16 -23.08 6.40 19.62
CA LYS A 16 -22.31 7.64 19.45
C LYS A 16 -21.34 7.92 20.62
N HIS A 17 -21.40 7.17 21.72
CA HIS A 17 -20.62 7.48 22.92
C HIS A 17 -19.64 6.38 23.38
N ASP A 18 -19.78 5.12 22.91
CA ASP A 18 -19.05 4.00 23.53
C ASP A 18 -17.80 3.49 22.79
N MET A 19 -17.31 4.20 21.77
CA MET A 19 -15.98 3.91 21.23
C MET A 19 -15.04 5.04 21.63
N THR A 20 -14.21 4.80 22.64
CA THR A 20 -13.07 5.67 22.93
C THR A 20 -12.13 5.65 21.72
N ASP A 21 -11.55 6.79 21.34
CA ASP A 21 -10.62 6.88 20.20
C ASP A 21 -9.53 5.79 20.24
N GLU A 22 -9.15 5.33 21.43
CA GLU A 22 -8.21 4.23 21.68
C GLU A 22 -8.67 2.86 21.12
N GLU A 23 -9.95 2.51 21.19
CA GLU A 23 -10.46 1.23 20.63
C GLU A 23 -10.56 1.27 19.11
N ILE A 24 -10.95 2.41 18.54
CA ILE A 24 -10.95 2.64 17.08
C ILE A 24 -9.52 2.54 16.56
N LEU A 25 -8.55 3.13 17.27
CA LEU A 25 -7.14 3.06 16.93
C LEU A 25 -6.56 1.66 17.11
N ALA A 26 -6.98 0.90 18.12
CA ALA A 26 -6.59 -0.50 18.30
C ALA A 26 -7.13 -1.39 17.16
N LEU A 27 -8.37 -1.17 16.72
CA LEU A 27 -8.95 -1.83 15.56
C LEU A 27 -8.26 -1.42 14.25
N LEU A 28 -7.92 -0.14 14.08
CA LEU A 28 -7.12 0.33 12.95
C LEU A 28 -5.72 -0.29 12.98
N ALA A 29 -5.05 -0.35 14.12
CA ALA A 29 -3.75 -0.98 14.29
C ALA A 29 -3.78 -2.47 13.96
N GLY A 30 -4.77 -3.20 14.47
CA GLY A 30 -4.96 -4.64 14.28
C GLY A 30 -5.49 -5.06 12.91
N SER A 31 -6.17 -4.17 12.18
CA SER A 31 -6.64 -4.46 10.83
C SER A 31 -5.48 -4.48 9.83
N LYS A 32 -5.34 -5.61 9.10
CA LYS A 32 -4.42 -5.73 7.96
C LYS A 32 -4.99 -4.93 6.78
N ILE A 33 -4.67 -3.64 6.74
CA ILE A 33 -5.08 -2.76 5.63
C ILE A 33 -4.22 -2.99 4.38
N SER A 34 -2.98 -3.49 4.55
CA SER A 34 -2.14 -3.91 3.43
C SER A 34 -2.72 -5.18 2.79
N VAL A 35 -3.77 -5.00 1.99
CA VAL A 35 -4.18 -6.00 1.02
C VAL A 35 -2.96 -6.22 0.15
N ASN A 36 -2.48 -7.44 0.04
CA ASN A 36 -1.43 -7.74 -0.93
C ASN A 36 -2.16 -7.90 -2.27
N PRO A 37 -2.12 -6.94 -3.20
CA PRO A 37 -2.84 -7.04 -4.47
C PRO A 37 -2.42 -8.30 -5.25
N ALA A 38 -1.19 -8.81 -5.05
CA ALA A 38 -0.74 -10.06 -5.64
C ALA A 38 -1.37 -11.32 -5.03
N LYS A 39 -1.98 -11.23 -3.85
CA LYS A 39 -2.62 -12.35 -3.14
C LYS A 39 -4.12 -12.41 -3.40
N GLU A 40 -4.80 -11.27 -3.59
CA GLU A 40 -6.20 -11.24 -4.03
C GLU A 40 -6.37 -11.47 -5.54
N ALA A 41 -5.46 -10.96 -6.37
CA ALA A 41 -5.49 -11.25 -7.82
C ALA A 41 -5.34 -12.74 -8.15
N LYS A 42 -4.78 -13.55 -7.23
CA LYS A 42 -4.65 -15.00 -7.39
C LYS A 42 -5.95 -15.78 -7.19
N GLY A 43 -7.01 -15.16 -6.66
CA GLY A 43 -8.26 -15.85 -6.36
C GLY A 43 -9.09 -16.27 -7.59
N LYS A 44 -8.91 -15.60 -8.74
CA LYS A 44 -9.70 -15.87 -9.97
C LYS A 44 -8.93 -15.54 -11.26
N VAL A 45 -7.67 -16.00 -11.39
CA VAL A 45 -6.94 -15.80 -12.65
C VAL A 45 -7.55 -16.71 -13.71
N SER A 46 -8.35 -16.13 -14.61
CA SER A 46 -8.88 -16.86 -15.77
C SER A 46 -7.71 -17.38 -16.62
N PHE A 47 -7.86 -18.55 -17.23
CA PHE A 47 -6.85 -19.16 -18.10
C PHE A 47 -6.36 -18.17 -19.18
N GLY A 48 -7.26 -17.35 -19.70
CA GLY A 48 -6.96 -16.29 -20.67
C GLY A 48 -6.07 -15.16 -20.09
N GLN A 49 -6.25 -14.78 -18.83
CA GLN A 49 -5.38 -13.78 -18.18
C GLN A 49 -3.96 -14.29 -17.99
N ARG A 50 -3.82 -15.59 -17.69
CA ARG A 50 -2.53 -16.24 -17.49
C ARG A 50 -1.77 -16.41 -18.81
N ALA A 51 -2.50 -16.76 -19.89
CA ALA A 51 -1.94 -16.79 -21.25
C ALA A 51 -1.55 -15.38 -21.73
N ALA A 52 -2.39 -14.38 -21.51
CA ALA A 52 -2.09 -12.99 -21.85
C ALA A 52 -0.87 -12.45 -21.09
N ASP A 53 -0.70 -12.78 -19.80
CA ASP A 53 0.50 -12.42 -19.04
C ASP A 53 1.78 -13.08 -19.58
N ALA A 54 1.70 -14.33 -20.05
CA ALA A 54 2.83 -15.00 -20.67
C ALA A 54 3.17 -14.39 -22.04
N ILE A 55 2.17 -14.11 -22.87
CA ILE A 55 2.34 -13.49 -24.19
C ILE A 55 2.90 -12.07 -24.03
N ALA A 56 2.41 -11.27 -23.09
CA ALA A 56 2.91 -9.92 -22.85
C ALA A 56 4.39 -9.90 -22.43
N LYS A 57 4.79 -10.84 -21.56
CA LYS A 57 6.21 -10.98 -21.16
C LYS A 57 7.11 -11.45 -22.30
N PHE A 58 6.60 -12.32 -23.17
CA PHE A 58 7.35 -12.83 -24.31
C PHE A 58 7.48 -11.78 -25.43
N ALA A 59 6.37 -11.12 -25.78
CA ALA A 59 6.32 -10.09 -26.82
C ALA A 59 7.11 -8.82 -26.46
N GLY A 60 7.32 -8.54 -25.18
CA GLY A 60 8.14 -7.41 -24.70
C GLY A 60 9.65 -7.67 -24.64
N SER A 61 10.11 -8.86 -25.04
CA SER A 61 11.54 -9.23 -24.96
C SER A 61 12.31 -8.82 -26.21
N TRP A 62 13.52 -8.30 -26.05
CA TRP A 62 14.45 -8.00 -27.16
C TRP A 62 14.74 -9.22 -28.05
N ALA A 63 14.76 -10.42 -27.47
CA ALA A 63 14.96 -11.66 -28.23
C ALA A 63 13.79 -11.99 -29.17
N PHE A 64 12.56 -11.59 -28.80
CA PHE A 64 11.39 -11.78 -29.65
C PHE A 64 11.47 -10.91 -30.91
N ILE A 65 11.82 -9.63 -30.76
CA ILE A 65 12.04 -8.71 -31.89
C ILE A 65 13.10 -9.30 -32.84
N GLY A 66 14.24 -9.74 -32.30
CA GLY A 66 15.30 -10.35 -33.11
C GLY A 66 14.85 -11.61 -33.86
N SER A 67 14.10 -12.50 -33.20
CA SER A 67 13.55 -13.70 -33.83
C SER A 67 12.55 -13.36 -34.94
N PHE A 68 11.71 -12.34 -34.75
CA PHE A 68 10.71 -11.90 -35.72
C PHE A 68 11.36 -11.36 -36.99
N VAL A 69 12.37 -10.51 -36.84
CA VAL A 69 13.17 -10.01 -37.98
C VAL A 69 13.89 -11.17 -38.69
N GLY A 70 14.42 -12.14 -37.95
CA GLY A 70 15.05 -13.33 -38.53
C GLY A 70 14.10 -14.17 -39.38
N VAL A 71 12.86 -14.37 -38.92
CA VAL A 71 11.82 -15.10 -39.68
C VAL A 71 11.44 -14.34 -40.95
N LEU A 72 11.33 -13.01 -40.90
CA LEU A 72 11.04 -12.19 -42.09
C LEU A 72 12.16 -12.30 -43.13
N LEU A 73 13.42 -12.19 -42.69
CA LEU A 73 14.58 -12.34 -43.59
C LEU A 73 14.64 -13.75 -44.18
N LEU A 74 14.39 -14.79 -43.38
CA LEU A 74 14.35 -16.17 -43.84
C LEU A 74 13.25 -16.36 -44.90
N TRP A 75 12.05 -15.80 -44.67
CA TRP A 75 10.95 -15.85 -45.64
C TRP A 75 11.31 -15.18 -46.97
N MET A 76 11.94 -14.00 -46.91
CA MET A 76 12.41 -13.30 -48.11
C MET A 76 13.46 -14.13 -48.86
N ILE A 77 14.46 -14.67 -48.16
CA ILE A 77 15.53 -15.48 -48.77
C ILE A 77 14.95 -16.74 -49.43
N LEU A 78 14.04 -17.44 -48.76
CA LEU A 78 13.41 -18.65 -49.30
C LEU A 78 12.62 -18.35 -50.59
N ASN A 79 11.85 -17.26 -50.61
CA ASN A 79 11.07 -16.88 -51.78
C ASN A 79 11.96 -16.37 -52.94
N ILE A 80 13.06 -15.67 -52.65
CA ILE A 80 14.04 -15.28 -53.67
C ILE A 80 14.71 -16.51 -54.29
N CYS A 81 15.14 -17.47 -53.45
CA CYS A 81 15.80 -18.70 -53.92
C CYS A 81 14.87 -19.61 -54.75
N LEU A 82 13.57 -19.65 -54.44
CA LEU A 82 12.60 -20.43 -55.19
C LEU A 82 12.23 -19.81 -56.55
N ALA A 83 12.50 -18.52 -56.76
CA ALA A 83 12.34 -17.76 -58.01
C ALA A 83 11.07 -18.10 -58.82
N ALA A 84 11.14 -19.09 -59.72
CA ALA A 84 10.03 -19.51 -60.59
C ALA A 84 8.90 -20.28 -59.87
N ASN A 85 9.17 -20.88 -58.71
CA ASN A 85 8.17 -21.56 -57.86
C ASN A 85 7.92 -20.79 -56.56
N ALA A 86 8.25 -19.49 -56.52
CA ALA A 86 8.09 -18.68 -55.33
C ALA A 86 6.60 -18.54 -54.96
N PHE A 87 6.29 -18.79 -53.69
CA PHE A 87 4.94 -18.63 -53.16
C PHE A 87 4.56 -17.16 -52.97
N ASP A 88 5.55 -16.30 -52.71
CA ASP A 88 5.43 -14.85 -52.58
C ASP A 88 6.55 -14.14 -53.37
N PRO A 89 6.42 -14.00 -54.71
CA PRO A 89 7.41 -13.34 -55.54
C PRO A 89 7.57 -11.86 -55.18
N TYR A 90 8.75 -11.29 -55.44
CA TYR A 90 8.97 -9.84 -55.29
C TYR A 90 7.90 -9.08 -56.10
N PRO A 91 7.12 -8.16 -55.49
CA PRO A 91 7.42 -7.34 -54.30
C PRO A 91 6.87 -7.84 -52.93
N PHE A 92 6.64 -9.15 -52.74
CA PHE A 92 6.18 -9.79 -51.48
C PHE A 92 4.81 -9.30 -50.99
N ILE A 93 3.77 -9.51 -51.79
CA ILE A 93 2.41 -9.01 -51.49
C ILE A 93 1.81 -9.68 -50.26
N LEU A 94 2.09 -10.97 -50.02
CA LEU A 94 1.55 -11.71 -48.88
C LEU A 94 2.22 -11.27 -47.58
N LEU A 95 3.55 -11.10 -47.60
CA LEU A 95 4.29 -10.59 -46.46
C LEU A 95 3.83 -9.17 -46.08
N ASN A 96 3.59 -8.32 -47.08
CA ASN A 96 3.07 -6.97 -46.85
C ASN A 96 1.66 -6.98 -46.23
N LEU A 97 0.77 -7.85 -46.72
CA LEU A 97 -0.57 -8.02 -46.18
C LEU A 97 -0.53 -8.46 -44.71
N VAL A 98 0.31 -9.45 -44.38
CA VAL A 98 0.47 -9.96 -43.01
C VAL A 98 1.03 -8.86 -42.09
N LEU A 99 2.07 -8.15 -42.51
CA LEU A 99 2.65 -7.04 -41.73
C LEU A 99 1.64 -5.93 -41.47
N SER A 100 0.83 -5.57 -42.48
CA SER A 100 -0.22 -4.57 -42.34
C SER A 100 -1.28 -4.99 -41.33
N CYS A 101 -1.68 -6.27 -41.33
CA CYS A 101 -2.61 -6.82 -40.35
C CYS A 101 -2.03 -6.81 -38.92
N VAL A 102 -0.76 -7.22 -38.77
CA VAL A 102 -0.06 -7.19 -37.47
C VAL A 102 0.02 -5.76 -36.93
N ALA A 103 0.39 -4.80 -37.78
CA ALA A 103 0.49 -3.39 -37.41
C ALA A 103 -0.87 -2.81 -36.98
N ALA A 104 -1.96 -3.18 -37.66
CA ALA A 104 -3.32 -2.72 -37.32
C ALA A 104 -3.76 -3.16 -35.91
N ILE A 105 -3.37 -4.36 -35.46
CA ILE A 105 -3.72 -4.89 -34.14
C ILE A 105 -2.74 -4.39 -33.04
N GLN A 106 -1.59 -3.86 -33.44
CA GLN A 106 -0.50 -3.49 -32.53
C GLN A 106 -0.90 -2.39 -31.55
N ALA A 107 -1.53 -1.31 -32.01
CA ALA A 107 -1.92 -0.19 -31.16
C ALA A 107 -2.97 -0.56 -30.10
N PRO A 108 -4.08 -1.27 -30.42
CA PRO A 108 -5.02 -1.77 -29.42
C PRO A 108 -4.38 -2.73 -28.42
N LEU A 109 -3.49 -3.62 -28.86
CA LEU A 109 -2.81 -4.58 -27.98
C LEU A 109 -1.88 -3.85 -26.99
N ILE A 110 -1.11 -2.88 -27.48
CA ILE A 110 -0.29 -2.00 -26.63
C ILE A 110 -1.19 -1.26 -25.65
N MET A 111 -2.28 -0.64 -26.11
CA MET A 111 -3.22 0.11 -25.25
C MET A 111 -3.87 -0.79 -24.18
N MET A 112 -4.26 -2.01 -24.52
CA MET A 112 -4.79 -2.99 -23.55
C MET A 112 -3.72 -3.40 -22.53
N SER A 113 -2.47 -3.57 -22.97
CA SER A 113 -1.36 -3.92 -22.07
C SER A 113 -1.02 -2.76 -21.12
N GLN A 114 -1.08 -1.52 -21.60
CA GLN A 114 -0.87 -0.29 -20.83
C GLN A 114 -2.00 -0.09 -19.81
N ASN A 115 -3.26 -0.14 -20.25
CA ASN A 115 -4.43 0.02 -19.37
C ASN A 115 -4.42 -1.00 -18.21
N ARG A 116 -3.95 -2.23 -18.47
CA ARG A 116 -3.80 -3.27 -17.44
C ARG A 116 -2.64 -2.99 -16.47
N GLN A 117 -1.57 -2.37 -16.95
CA GLN A 117 -0.44 -1.98 -16.10
C GLN A 117 -0.82 -0.78 -15.23
N GLU A 118 -1.49 0.23 -15.80
CA GLU A 118 -2.02 1.39 -15.10
C GLU A 118 -3.02 1.00 -14.00
N GLU A 119 -3.90 0.03 -14.24
CA GLU A 119 -4.83 -0.48 -13.23
C GLU A 119 -4.07 -1.09 -12.03
N LYS A 120 -3.02 -1.88 -12.28
CA LYS A 120 -2.18 -2.45 -11.22
C LYS A 120 -1.43 -1.36 -10.45
N ASP A 121 -0.94 -0.36 -11.16
CA ASP A 121 -0.19 0.75 -10.56
C ASP A 121 -1.12 1.67 -9.75
N ARG A 122 -2.36 1.91 -10.20
CA ARG A 122 -3.41 2.62 -9.45
C ARG A 122 -3.75 1.91 -8.14
N GLN A 123 -3.97 0.60 -8.19
CA GLN A 123 -4.25 -0.20 -6.99
C GLN A 123 -3.09 -0.17 -5.98
N ARG A 124 -1.84 -0.17 -6.46
CA ARG A 124 -0.67 0.00 -5.59
C ARG A 124 -0.65 1.38 -4.95
N ALA A 125 -0.85 2.43 -5.74
CA ALA A 125 -0.90 3.81 -5.23
C ALA A 125 -2.01 4.01 -4.18
N GLU A 126 -3.21 3.45 -4.39
CA GLU A 126 -4.29 3.50 -3.40
C GLU A 126 -3.94 2.78 -2.09
N ASN A 127 -3.24 1.65 -2.17
CA ASN A 127 -2.81 0.91 -0.98
C ASN A 127 -1.72 1.68 -0.22
N ASP A 128 -0.72 2.19 -0.93
CA ASP A 128 0.35 3.01 -0.36
C ASP A 128 -0.22 4.27 0.30
N TYR A 129 -1.22 4.91 -0.32
CA TYR A 129 -1.94 6.03 0.28
C TYR A 129 -2.62 5.66 1.60
N LYS A 130 -3.34 4.52 1.65
CA LYS A 130 -3.98 4.04 2.90
C LYS A 130 -2.96 3.72 3.99
N VAL A 131 -1.83 3.12 3.64
CA VAL A 131 -0.74 2.82 4.59
C VAL A 131 -0.12 4.10 5.13
N ASN A 132 0.13 5.09 4.27
CA ASN A 132 0.66 6.39 4.69
C ASN A 132 -0.29 7.11 5.62
N LEU A 133 -1.59 7.16 5.31
CA LEU A 133 -2.59 7.78 6.18
C LEU A 133 -2.67 7.10 7.55
N LYS A 134 -2.63 5.76 7.60
CA LYS A 134 -2.57 5.02 8.87
C LYS A 134 -1.29 5.36 9.65
N THR A 135 -0.16 5.48 8.97
CA THR A 135 1.12 5.83 9.60
C THR A 135 1.08 7.22 10.20
N GLU A 136 0.52 8.20 9.48
CA GLU A 136 0.34 9.57 9.96
C GLU A 136 -0.50 9.62 11.24
N ILE A 137 -1.67 8.95 11.26
CA ILE A 137 -2.54 8.87 12.45
C ILE A 137 -1.81 8.23 13.63
N LEU A 138 -1.06 7.14 13.39
CA LEU A 138 -0.31 6.45 14.44
C LEU A 138 0.83 7.32 14.99
N ILE A 139 1.51 8.10 14.15
CA ILE A 139 2.54 9.05 14.58
C ILE A 139 1.92 10.16 15.44
N GLU A 140 0.77 10.69 15.05
CA GLU A 140 0.08 11.72 15.83
C GLU A 140 -0.34 11.20 17.22
N ASP A 141 -0.87 9.97 17.29
CA ASP A 141 -1.19 9.32 18.56
C ASP A 141 0.06 9.08 19.41
N LEU A 142 1.14 8.58 18.79
CA LEU A 142 2.41 8.37 19.49
C LEU A 142 2.94 9.68 20.05
N TYR A 143 2.86 10.78 19.29
CA TYR A 143 3.26 12.11 19.73
C TYR A 143 2.43 12.58 20.96
N LYS A 144 1.12 12.38 20.94
CA LYS A 144 0.24 12.68 22.08
C LYS A 144 0.61 11.85 23.32
N LYS A 145 0.89 10.56 23.14
CA LYS A 145 1.31 9.66 24.24
C LYS A 145 2.66 10.06 24.83
N VAL A 146 3.64 10.39 23.99
CA VAL A 146 4.96 10.87 24.43
C VAL A 146 4.82 12.16 25.24
N ASN A 147 4.03 13.13 24.77
CA ASN A 147 3.79 14.37 25.52
C ASN A 147 3.08 14.13 26.85
N ARG A 148 2.13 13.19 26.91
CA ARG A 148 1.46 12.79 28.15
C ARG A 148 2.45 12.18 29.15
N ILE A 149 3.41 11.39 28.67
CA ILE A 149 4.48 10.82 29.51
C ILE A 149 5.41 11.93 30.02
N LEU A 150 5.84 12.84 29.16
CA LEU A 150 6.69 13.97 29.54
C LEU A 150 6.04 14.84 30.61
N ALA A 151 4.76 15.19 30.45
CA ALA A 151 4.01 15.96 31.45
C ALA A 151 3.91 15.25 32.81
N ARG A 152 3.73 13.91 32.81
CA ARG A 152 3.75 13.12 34.04
C ARG A 152 5.13 13.10 34.69
N GLN A 153 6.20 12.98 33.90
CA GLN A 153 7.57 13.04 34.43
C GLN A 153 7.86 14.39 35.08
N GLU A 154 7.46 15.50 34.45
CA GLU A 154 7.59 16.84 35.01
C GLU A 154 6.84 16.98 36.36
N ALA A 155 5.62 16.46 36.44
CA ALA A 155 4.83 16.49 37.67
C ALA A 155 5.48 15.66 38.79
N ILE A 156 5.99 14.47 38.45
CA ILE A 156 6.71 13.61 39.40
C ILE A 156 7.99 14.32 39.89
N GLN A 157 8.75 14.93 38.98
CA GLN A 157 9.98 15.63 39.34
C GLN A 157 9.72 16.80 40.30
N LYS A 158 8.71 17.64 40.02
CA LYS A 158 8.29 18.70 40.94
C LYS A 158 7.86 18.16 42.31
N SER A 159 7.14 17.03 42.34
CA SER A 159 6.73 16.40 43.59
C SER A 159 7.92 15.86 44.41
N MET A 160 8.96 15.37 43.73
CA MET A 160 10.19 14.89 44.37
C MET A 160 11.01 16.05 44.94
N GLU A 161 11.19 17.14 44.17
CA GLU A 161 11.88 18.36 44.62
C GLU A 161 11.17 18.99 45.84
N GLY A 162 9.84 19.03 45.82
CA GLY A 162 9.05 19.51 46.96
C GLY A 162 9.21 18.62 48.21
N ARG A 163 9.29 17.29 48.03
CA ARG A 163 9.51 16.34 49.12
C ARG A 163 10.89 16.47 49.75
N GLU A 164 11.94 16.63 48.93
CA GLU A 164 13.30 16.89 49.41
C GLU A 164 13.39 18.18 50.23
N TYR A 165 12.61 19.21 49.88
CA TYR A 165 12.60 20.47 50.60
C TYR A 165 11.97 20.31 52.00
N ILE A 166 10.84 19.58 52.09
CA ILE A 166 10.16 19.31 53.36
C ILE A 166 11.05 18.45 54.28
N ASP A 167 11.64 17.36 53.77
CA ASP A 167 12.55 16.51 54.55
C ASP A 167 13.72 17.31 55.11
N ARG A 168 14.30 18.22 54.31
CA ARG A 168 15.43 19.06 54.72
C ARG A 168 15.06 20.05 55.84
N ASP A 169 13.87 20.62 55.79
CA ASP A 169 13.42 21.56 56.82
C ASP A 169 12.99 20.85 58.11
N GLU A 170 12.37 19.67 58.02
CA GLU A 170 12.14 18.80 59.19
C GLU A 170 13.45 18.40 59.88
N GLU A 171 14.49 18.07 59.11
CA GLU A 171 15.81 17.73 59.65
C GLU A 171 16.45 18.91 60.43
N LYS A 172 16.26 20.14 59.93
CA LYS A 172 16.75 21.36 60.61
C LYS A 172 15.97 21.63 61.90
N LEU A 173 14.65 21.48 61.87
CA LEU A 173 13.78 21.66 63.04
C LEU A 173 14.15 20.67 64.14
N GLN A 174 14.32 19.39 63.81
CA GLN A 174 14.76 18.37 64.78
C GLN A 174 16.15 18.65 65.37
N LYS A 175 17.08 19.16 64.55
CA LYS A 175 18.41 19.57 65.04
C LYS A 175 18.33 20.79 65.96
N ALA A 176 17.45 21.75 65.66
CA ALA A 176 17.23 22.93 66.51
C ALA A 176 16.63 22.55 67.87
N GLU A 177 15.60 21.70 67.89
CA GLU A 177 14.99 21.21 69.14
C GLU A 177 15.96 20.39 70.00
N LYS A 178 16.84 19.59 69.38
CA LYS A 178 17.87 18.84 70.11
C LYS A 178 18.90 19.76 70.78
N ASN A 179 19.28 20.85 70.11
CA ASN A 179 20.24 21.81 70.65
C ASN A 179 19.65 22.64 71.80
N ASP A 180 18.34 22.91 71.76
CA ASP A 180 17.66 23.68 72.82
C ASP A 180 17.49 22.84 74.10
N LYS A 181 17.29 21.52 73.97
CA LYS A 181 17.22 20.58 75.11
C LYS A 181 18.57 20.26 75.78
N LEU A 182 19.69 20.68 75.18
CA LEU A 182 21.04 20.42 75.68
C LEU A 182 21.66 21.63 76.41
N LYS A 183 20.93 22.75 76.47
CA LYS A 183 21.27 23.96 77.24
C LYS A 183 20.47 24.00 78.54
#